data_AF-A0A0S7Z0J0-F1
#
_entry.id   AF-A0A0S7Z0J0-F1
#
_cell.length_a   1.000
_cell.length_b   1.000
_cell.length_c   1.000
_cell.angle_alpha   90.00
_cell.angle_beta   90.00
_cell.angle_gamma   90.00
#
_symmetry.space_group_name_H-M   'P 1'
#
loop_
_entity.id
_entity.type
_entity.pdbx_description
1 polymer ?
#
loop_
_entity_poly.entity_id
_entity_poly.type
_entity_poly.pdbx_seq_one_letter_code
_entity_poly.pdbx_strand_id
1 'polypeptide(L)'
;MVDMKKAADLFGDKMAICGKTDSNRLLFHGSSEEVALATRTMLEQMASVKSYIPTSSCGISSLTPPENIDTFTQMVRRFDT
;
A
#
# COMPACT_ATOMS: atom_id res chain seq x y z
N MET A 1 -14.21 1.04 -3.56
CA MET A 1 -12.75 1.20 -3.39
C MET A 1 -12.46 2.69 -3.47
N VAL A 2 -11.59 3.25 -2.63
CA VAL A 2 -11.27 4.69 -2.63
C VAL A 2 -10.13 4.97 -3.60
N ASP A 3 -10.26 6.00 -4.42
CA ASP A 3 -9.18 6.49 -5.28
C ASP A 3 -8.24 7.39 -4.45
N MET A 4 -7.06 6.87 -4.15
CA MET A 4 -6.09 7.54 -3.29
C MET A 4 -5.50 8.79 -3.92
N LYS A 5 -5.36 8.83 -5.26
CA LYS A 5 -4.82 9.99 -5.96
C LYS A 5 -5.83 11.13 -5.94
N LYS A 6 -7.10 10.82 -6.21
CA LYS A 6 -8.19 11.80 -6.09
C LYS A 6 -8.34 12.34 -4.67
N ALA A 7 -8.13 11.50 -3.65
CA ALA A 7 -8.10 11.95 -2.25
C ALA A 7 -6.91 12.91 -2.00
N ALA A 8 -5.70 12.55 -2.45
CA ALA A 8 -4.54 13.41 -2.32
C ALA A 8 -4.73 14.76 -3.02
N ASP A 9 -5.33 14.78 -4.22
CA ASP A 9 -5.59 16.03 -4.96
C ASP A 9 -6.65 16.90 -4.25
N LEU A 10 -7.64 16.28 -3.59
CA LEU A 10 -8.68 17.00 -2.83
C LEU A 10 -8.14 17.64 -1.55
N PHE A 11 -7.32 16.91 -0.79
CA PHE A 11 -6.79 17.37 0.49
C PHE A 11 -5.51 18.21 0.35
N GLY A 12 -4.77 18.02 -0.75
CA GLY A 12 -3.48 18.66 -0.99
C GLY A 12 -2.51 18.45 0.18
N ASP A 13 -1.77 19.49 0.53
CA ASP A 13 -0.79 19.44 1.62
C ASP A 13 -1.39 19.62 3.02
N LYS A 14 -2.73 19.68 3.13
CA LYS A 14 -3.40 19.94 4.43
C LYS A 14 -3.38 18.73 5.35
N MET A 15 -3.26 17.51 4.81
CA MET A 15 -3.28 16.26 5.56
C MET A 15 -2.41 15.20 4.90
N ALA A 16 -1.82 14.33 5.71
CA ALA A 16 -1.24 13.10 5.22
C ALA A 16 -2.32 12.12 4.77
N ILE A 17 -2.04 11.37 3.71
CA ILE A 17 -2.92 10.36 3.14
C ILE A 17 -2.39 8.98 3.50
N CYS A 18 -3.21 8.16 4.13
CA CYS A 18 -2.90 6.77 4.47
C CYS A 18 -3.74 5.81 3.63
N GLY A 19 -3.13 4.80 3.00
CA GLY A 19 -3.85 3.65 2.39
C GLY A 19 -3.64 3.45 0.88
N LYS A 20 -4.09 2.35 0.27
CA LYS A 20 -4.30 1.05 0.90
C LYS A 20 -3.80 -0.08 0.01
N THR A 21 -3.11 -1.02 0.63
CA THR A 21 -2.98 -2.39 0.15
C THR A 21 -4.13 -3.22 0.74
N ASP A 22 -4.85 -3.99 -0.09
CA ASP A 22 -5.97 -4.80 0.38
C ASP A 22 -5.50 -5.99 1.22
N SER A 23 -5.74 -5.92 2.52
CA SER A 23 -5.20 -6.90 3.48
C SER A 23 -5.78 -8.29 3.28
N ASN A 24 -7.03 -8.40 2.84
CA ASN A 24 -7.70 -9.69 2.70
C ASN A 24 -7.43 -10.28 1.31
N ARG A 25 -7.67 -9.51 0.25
CA ARG A 25 -7.51 -10.04 -1.11
C ARG A 25 -6.05 -10.24 -1.49
N LEU A 26 -5.16 -9.36 -1.02
CA LEU A 26 -3.76 -9.36 -1.45
C LEU A 26 -2.85 -10.00 -0.40
N LEU A 27 -2.80 -9.44 0.82
CA LEU A 27 -1.86 -9.96 1.82
C LEU A 27 -2.24 -11.37 2.28
N PHE A 28 -3.53 -11.65 2.49
CA PHE A 28 -3.99 -12.94 2.99
C PHE A 28 -4.13 -14.03 1.91
N HIS A 29 -4.62 -13.68 0.71
CA HIS A 29 -4.92 -14.65 -0.34
C HIS A 29 -4.00 -14.60 -1.57
N GLY A 30 -3.17 -13.57 -1.73
CA GLY A 30 -2.29 -13.42 -2.88
C GLY A 30 -0.95 -14.15 -2.73
N SER A 31 -0.20 -14.24 -3.82
CA SER A 31 1.20 -14.66 -3.81
C SER A 31 2.14 -13.47 -3.49
N SER A 32 3.40 -13.78 -3.13
CA SER A 32 4.42 -12.75 -2.94
C SER A 32 4.61 -11.88 -4.18
N GLU A 33 4.55 -12.44 -5.40
CA GLU A 33 4.64 -11.68 -6.65
C GLU A 33 3.46 -10.73 -6.84
N GLU A 34 2.25 -11.19 -6.55
CA GLU A 34 1.05 -10.35 -6.63
C GLU A 34 1.13 -9.22 -5.60
N VAL A 35 1.62 -9.50 -4.40
CA VAL A 35 1.86 -8.51 -3.36
C VAL A 35 2.89 -7.47 -3.82
N ALA A 36 4.02 -7.92 -4.38
CA ALA A 36 5.06 -7.03 -4.87
C ALA A 36 4.54 -6.11 -5.98
N LEU A 37 3.86 -6.67 -6.98
CA LEU A 37 3.31 -5.92 -8.10
C LEU A 37 2.30 -4.87 -7.62
N ALA A 38 1.32 -5.27 -6.83
CA ALA A 38 0.29 -4.35 -6.35
C ALA A 38 0.85 -3.27 -5.41
N THR A 39 1.85 -3.61 -4.58
CA THR A 39 2.55 -2.63 -3.73
C THR A 39 3.31 -1.62 -4.58
N ARG A 40 4.03 -2.08 -5.61
CA ARG A 40 4.74 -1.20 -6.54
C ARG A 40 3.79 -0.26 -7.27
N THR A 41 2.70 -0.77 -7.83
CA THR A 41 1.70 0.05 -8.54
C THR A 41 1.10 1.12 -7.64
N MET A 42 0.78 0.78 -6.39
CA MET A 42 0.28 1.74 -5.41
C MET A 42 1.30 2.84 -5.10
N LEU A 43 2.56 2.47 -4.90
CA LEU A 43 3.64 3.41 -4.62
C LEU A 43 3.91 4.33 -5.82
N GLU A 44 3.90 3.80 -7.05
CA GLU A 44 4.05 4.59 -8.28
C GLU A 44 2.90 5.59 -8.47
N GLN A 45 1.66 5.16 -8.21
CA GLN A 45 0.49 6.04 -8.29
C GLN A 45 0.59 7.22 -7.31
N MET A 46 1.24 6.98 -6.17
CA MET A 46 1.37 7.95 -5.08
C MET A 46 2.75 8.63 -5.02
N ALA A 47 3.67 8.35 -5.95
CA ALA A 47 5.05 8.84 -5.90
C ALA A 47 5.17 10.38 -5.88
N SER A 48 4.19 11.08 -6.46
CA SER A 48 4.11 12.55 -6.45
C SER A 48 3.49 13.15 -5.18
N VAL A 49 2.97 12.32 -4.27
CA VAL A 49 2.28 12.74 -3.05
C VAL A 49 3.26 12.74 -1.88
N LYS A 50 3.72 13.93 -1.47
CA LYS A 50 4.76 14.08 -0.44
C LYS A 50 4.39 13.49 0.93
N SER A 51 3.11 13.54 1.29
CA SER A 51 2.62 13.14 2.62
C SER A 51 1.83 11.83 2.53
N TYR A 52 2.39 10.82 1.85
CA TYR A 52 1.76 9.51 1.69
C TYR A 52 2.34 8.46 2.64
N ILE A 53 1.47 7.76 3.35
CA ILE A 53 1.84 6.65 4.24
C ILE A 53 1.22 5.35 3.70
N PRO A 54 2.02 4.42 3.16
CA PRO A 54 1.54 3.11 2.73
C PRO A 54 1.04 2.31 3.93
N THR A 55 -0.20 1.81 3.86
CA THR A 55 -0.78 0.99 4.95
C THR A 55 -1.63 -0.15 4.40
N SER A 56 -1.86 -1.14 5.26
CA SER A 56 -2.92 -2.14 5.07
C SER A 56 -4.29 -1.48 5.25
N SER A 57 -5.31 -2.00 4.56
CA SER A 57 -6.66 -1.45 4.60
C SER A 57 -7.43 -1.64 5.91
N CYS A 58 -7.03 -2.65 6.68
CA CYS A 58 -7.63 -3.08 7.93
C CYS A 58 -6.57 -3.83 8.75
N GLY A 59 -6.99 -4.40 9.88
CA GLY A 59 -6.14 -5.31 10.65
C GLY A 59 -5.68 -6.49 9.78
N ILE A 60 -4.41 -6.83 9.92
CA ILE A 60 -3.82 -8.01 9.27
C ILE A 60 -4.20 -9.24 10.11
N SER A 61 -4.72 -10.28 9.47
CA SER A 61 -5.05 -11.54 10.14
C SER A 61 -3.78 -12.20 10.68
N SER A 62 -3.85 -12.85 11.85
CA SER A 62 -2.73 -13.63 12.38
C SER A 62 -2.36 -14.84 11.51
N LEU A 63 -3.24 -15.21 10.58
CA LEU A 63 -3.03 -16.29 9.61
C LEU A 63 -2.46 -15.77 8.27
N THR A 64 -2.24 -14.46 8.12
CA THR A 64 -1.63 -13.90 6.90
C THR A 64 -0.23 -14.49 6.71
N PRO A 65 0.10 -15.01 5.51
CA PRO A 65 1.43 -15.53 5.22
C PRO A 65 2.52 -14.49 5.52
N PRO A 66 3.51 -14.81 6.38
CA PRO A 66 4.56 -13.87 6.76
C PRO A 66 5.36 -13.33 5.57
N GLU A 67 5.57 -14.15 4.53
CA GLU A 67 6.24 -13.79 3.29
C GLU A 67 5.54 -12.65 2.56
N ASN A 68 4.21 -12.57 2.63
CA ASN A 68 3.44 -11.49 2.01
C ASN A 68 3.61 -10.18 2.81
N ILE A 69 3.70 -10.26 4.13
CA ILE A 69 3.97 -9.11 4.99
C ILE A 69 5.38 -8.58 4.77
N ASP A 70 6.38 -9.48 4.72
CA ASP A 70 7.77 -9.11 4.44
C ASP A 70 7.87 -8.52 3.03
N THR A 71 7.28 -9.14 2.02
CA THR A 71 7.28 -8.63 0.64
C THR A 71 6.70 -7.21 0.58
N PHE A 72 5.54 -6.96 1.19
CA PHE A 72 4.96 -5.62 1.27
C PHE A 72 5.94 -4.62 1.93
N THR A 73 6.51 -5.00 3.08
CA THR A 73 7.40 -4.14 3.87
C THR A 73 8.70 -3.83 3.13
N GLN A 74 9.32 -4.82 2.48
CA GLN A 74 10.53 -4.66 1.70
C GLN A 74 10.29 -3.78 0.48
N MET A 75 9.17 -3.95 -0.21
CA MET A 75 8.80 -3.10 -1.34
C MET A 75 8.64 -1.65 -0.92
N VAL A 76 7.94 -1.38 0.19
CA VAL A 76 7.81 -0.01 0.72
C VAL A 76 9.16 0.59 1.11
N ARG A 77 10.04 -0.19 1.76
CA ARG A 77 11.36 0.28 2.23
C ARG A 77 12.35 0.56 1.11
N ARG A 78 12.29 -0.21 0.02
CA ARG A 78 13.24 -0.12 -1.11
C ARG A 78 12.73 0.75 -2.25
N PHE A 79 11.51 1.28 -2.14
CA PHE A 79 10.96 2.14 -3.16
C PHE A 79 11.57 3.53 -3.02
N ASP A 80 12.63 3.77 -3.79
CA ASP A 80 13.22 5.09 -3.95
C ASP A 80 12.35 5.91 -4.93
N THR A 81 11.92 7.08 -4.49
CA THR A 81 11.20 8.11 -5.28
C THR A 81 12.12 9.20 -5.75
#